data_AF-A0A7Y8J894-F1
#
_entry.id   AF-A0A7Y8J894-F1
#
_cell.length_a   1.000
_cell.length_b   1.000
_cell.length_c   1.000
_cell.angle_alpha   90.00
_cell.angle_beta   90.00
_cell.angle_gamma   90.00
#
_symmetry.space_group_name_H-M   'P 1'
#
loop_
_entity.id
_entity.type
_entity.pdbx_description
1 polymer ?
#
loop_
_entity_poly.entity_id
_entity_poly.type
_entity_poly.pdbx_seq_one_letter_code
_entity_poly.pdbx_strand_id
1 'polypeptide(L)' 'MNKSISRTISEFAVNLQYKDLPKDVIHEVKRYLYDSIGCAFGGFHTKDVRIIRNIYHDMG' A
#
# COMPACT_ATOMS: atom_id res chain seq x y z
N MET A 1 -32.99 4.29 5.96
CA MET A 1 -31.78 4.12 6.81
C MET A 1 -30.58 4.65 6.05
N ASN A 2 -29.74 5.48 6.68
CA ASN A 2 -28.48 5.91 6.07
C ASN A 2 -27.50 4.72 6.02
N LYS A 3 -26.68 4.65 4.98
CA LYS A 3 -25.59 3.67 4.89
C LYS A 3 -24.62 3.88 6.05
N SER A 4 -24.05 2.80 6.57
CA SER A 4 -22.95 2.91 7.53
C SER A 4 -21.72 3.51 6.84
N ILE A 5 -20.84 4.16 7.62
CA ILE A 5 -19.59 4.73 7.09
C ILE A 5 -18.75 3.65 6.40
N SER A 6 -18.64 2.47 7.02
CA SER A 6 -17.92 1.34 6.43
C SER A 6 -18.51 0.94 5.08
N ARG A 7 -19.85 0.94 4.94
CA ARG A 7 -20.49 0.62 3.67
C ARG A 7 -20.16 1.66 2.58
N THR A 8 -20.13 2.94 2.93
CA THR A 8 -19.74 4.01 2.00
C THR A 8 -18.30 3.87 1.53
N ILE A 9 -17.36 3.61 2.45
CA ILE A 9 -15.94 3.43 2.12
C ILE A 9 -15.73 2.18 1.24
N SER A 10 -16.35 1.06 1.60
CA SER A 10 -16.27 -0.17 0.79
C SER A 10 -16.79 0.05 -0.63
N GLU A 11 -17.93 0.72 -0.78
CA GLU A 11 -18.50 1.00 -2.10
C GLU A 11 -17.61 1.91 -2.94
N PHE A 12 -16.95 2.91 -2.34
CA PHE A 12 -15.94 3.70 -3.04
C PHE A 12 -14.76 2.82 -3.48
N ALA A 13 -14.17 2.06 -2.55
CA ALA A 13 -12.96 1.28 -2.80
C ALA A 13 -13.13 0.22 -3.90
N VAL A 14 -14.29 -0.46 -3.95
CA VAL A 14 -14.53 -1.52 -4.95
C VAL A 14 -14.92 -0.99 -6.33
N ASN A 15 -15.45 0.24 -6.42
CA ASN A 15 -15.90 0.82 -7.69
C ASN A 15 -14.90 1.81 -8.29
N LEU A 16 -13.88 2.25 -7.53
CA LEU A 16 -12.88 3.20 -8.00
C LEU A 16 -12.12 2.64 -9.21
N GLN A 17 -12.10 3.38 -10.31
CA GLN A 17 -11.33 3.06 -11.50
C GLN A 17 -10.18 4.04 -11.67
N TYR A 18 -9.11 3.62 -12.35
CA TYR A 18 -7.95 4.49 -12.60
C TYR A 18 -8.31 5.81 -13.32
N LYS A 19 -9.30 5.77 -14.22
CA LYS A 19 -9.78 6.96 -14.94
C LYS A 19 -10.45 8.00 -14.04
N ASP A 20 -10.90 7.59 -12.85
CA ASP A 20 -11.55 8.47 -11.87
C ASP A 20 -10.51 9.24 -11.04
N LEU A 21 -9.22 8.89 -11.15
CA LEU A 21 -8.14 9.53 -10.41
C LEU A 21 -7.74 10.87 -11.04
N PRO A 22 -7.69 11.95 -10.24
CA PRO A 22 -7.10 13.22 -10.67
C PRO A 22 -5.63 13.06 -11.11
N LYS A 23 -5.20 13.90 -12.07
CA LYS A 23 -3.84 13.80 -12.65
C LYS A 23 -2.73 14.04 -11.62
N ASP A 24 -2.94 14.96 -10.70
CA ASP A 24 -2.07 15.28 -9.58
C ASP A 24 -1.95 14.10 -8.60
N VAL A 25 -3.07 13.43 -8.29
CA VAL A 25 -3.07 12.20 -7.48
C VAL A 25 -2.22 11.11 -8.13
N ILE A 26 -2.38 10.88 -9.43
CA ILE A 26 -1.56 9.91 -10.18
C ILE A 26 -0.07 10.28 -10.12
N HIS A 27 0.25 11.57 -10.27
CA HIS A 27 1.62 12.05 -10.22
C HIS A 27 2.28 11.77 -8.86
N GLU A 28 1.60 12.10 -7.77
CA GLU A 28 2.13 11.89 -6.42
C GLU A 28 2.21 10.42 -6.03
N VAL A 29 1.20 9.60 -6.38
CA VAL A 29 1.24 8.15 -6.11
C VAL A 29 2.43 7.48 -6.80
N LYS A 30 2.80 7.91 -8.02
CA LYS A 30 4.02 7.43 -8.67
C LYS A 30 5.28 7.78 -7.88
N ARG A 31 5.36 8.99 -7.30
CA ARG A 31 6.50 9.39 -6.45
C ARG A 31 6.55 8.58 -5.15
N TYR A 32 5.40 8.35 -4.51
CA TYR A 32 5.31 7.53 -3.30
C TYR A 32 5.68 6.07 -3.54
N LEU A 33 5.41 5.54 -4.74
CA LEU A 33 5.85 4.21 -5.12
C LEU A 33 7.39 4.11 -5.14
N TYR A 34 8.06 5.09 -5.76
CA TYR A 34 9.53 5.14 -5.75
C TYR A 34 10.10 5.30 -4.34
N ASP A 35 9.49 6.17 -3.53
CA ASP A 35 9.89 6.38 -2.14
C ASP A 35 9.76 5.10 -1.29
N SER A 36 8.62 4.42 -1.39
CA SER A 36 8.36 3.17 -0.66
C SER A 36 9.35 2.08 -1.04
N ILE A 37 9.65 1.93 -2.33
CA ILE A 37 10.63 0.97 -2.83
C ILE A 37 12.04 1.34 -2.35
N GLY A 38 12.42 2.61 -2.44
CA GLY A 38 13.71 3.11 -1.96
C GLY A 38 13.91 2.85 -0.47
N CYS A 39 12.91 3.17 0.35
CA CYS A 39 12.91 2.88 1.79
C CYS A 39 13.00 1.37 2.07
N ALA A 40 12.26 0.55 1.32
CA ALA A 40 12.31 -0.91 1.47
C ALA A 40 13.72 -1.45 1.20
N PHE A 41 14.37 -1.05 0.10
CA PHE A 41 15.74 -1.48 -0.21
C PHE A 41 16.77 -0.96 0.80
N GLY A 42 16.65 0.30 1.22
CA GLY A 42 17.54 0.88 2.24
C GLY A 42 17.40 0.20 3.60
N GLY A 43 16.16 -0.12 4.01
CA GLY A 43 15.84 -0.75 5.29
C GLY A 43 15.94 -2.27 5.30
N PHE A 44 16.13 -2.92 4.16
CA PHE A 44 16.07 -4.38 4.05
C PHE A 44 17.10 -5.12 4.91
N HIS A 45 18.25 -4.47 5.18
CA HIS A 45 19.33 -5.03 5.98
C HIS A 45 19.20 -4.74 7.48
N THR A 46 18.09 -4.16 7.93
CA THR A 46 17.82 -3.95 9.36
C THR A 46 17.60 -5.28 10.09
N LYS A 47 17.82 -5.27 11.40
CA LYS A 47 17.69 -6.48 12.24
C LYS A 47 16.26 -7.04 12.20
N ASP A 48 15.27 -6.17 12.28
CA ASP A 48 13.87 -6.57 12.36
C ASP A 48 13.38 -7.24 11.08
N VAL A 49 13.80 -6.71 9.92
CA VAL A 49 13.49 -7.30 8.60
C VAL A 49 14.15 -8.68 8.46
N ARG A 50 15.39 -8.87 8.93
CA ARG A 50 16.03 -10.20 8.96
C ARG A 50 15.27 -11.20 9.81
N ILE A 51 14.78 -10.80 10.98
CA ILE A 51 14.01 -11.67 11.87
C ILE A 51 12.73 -12.15 11.17
N ILE A 52 11.95 -11.23 10.60
CA ILE A 52 10.72 -11.57 9.88
C ILE A 52 11.03 -12.48 8.68
N ARG A 53 12.10 -12.19 7.93
CA ARG A 53 12.52 -13.01 6.80
C ARG A 53 12.85 -14.44 7.22
N ASN A 54 13.58 -14.63 8.31
CA ASN A 54 13.92 -15.97 8.81
C ASN A 54 12.66 -16.74 9.21
N ILE A 55 11.75 -16.12 9.96
CA ILE A 55 10.46 -16.73 10.31
C ILE A 55 9.72 -17.18 9.04
N TYR A 56 9.67 -16.33 8.01
CA TYR A 56 9.02 -16.67 6.74
C TYR A 56 9.67 -17.87 6.03
N HIS A 57 11.00 -18.02 6.06
CA HIS A 57 11.69 -19.18 5.47
C HIS A 57 11.46 -20.47 6.26
N ASP A 58 11.26 -20.37 7.57
CA ASP A 58 11.02 -21.53 8.45
C ASP A 58 9.55 -22.00 8.41
N MET A 59 8.66 -21.29 7.72
CA MET A 59 7.23 -21.64 7.59
C MET A 59 6.93 -22.70 6.50
N GLY A 60 7.92 -23.11 5.70
CA GLY A 60 7.82 -24.17 4.69
C GLY A 60 8.25 -25.53 5.21
#